data_AF-A0A7K5A4U5-F1
#
_entry.id   AF-A0A7K5A4U5-F1
#
_cell.length_a   1.000
_cell.length_b   1.000
_cell.length_c   1.000
_cell.angle_alpha   90.00
_cell.angle_beta   90.00
_cell.angle_gamma   90.00
#
_symmetry.space_group_name_H-M   'P 1'
#
loop_
_entity.id
_entity.type
_entity.pdbx_description
1 polymer ?
#
loop_
_entity_poly.entity_id
_entity_poly.type
_entity_poly.pdbx_seq_one_letter_code
_entity_poly.pdbx_strand_id
1 'polypeptide(L)'
;SPAVTVADYANSDPAVVKSGRVKKAVANAVQQEVKSLCGLEASCVPAEEVLSISGESCDSSDEMDTKENVSGRTASRKKKSKRHKEDPDGGGGEEYPIDIWLLLASYIRPEDIVRFSLICKKAWTVTCTAAFWTRLYRRHYSLGAYLPLRLRPESMEKLHCLRACVIRSLYHMYEPFASRVSRSPAIPDSTPSTLKNSRCLLFWCKKIEGNRQEAMWEFNFKFKKQSPRFKSKCCKGLQPPSQYEEVHTNPDQDCCLLQITTFNFIFVPIVMGMTFTLFTINVSTDMRHHRVRLVFQDAPLRNGKKPRLEQGVQVVLDPVHSVRLLDWWHPQYPFSPKA
;
A
#
# COMPACT_ATOMS: atom_id res chain seq x y z
N SER A 1 7.40 -11.70 17.79
CA SER A 1 7.19 -10.47 16.99
C SER A 1 6.90 -10.84 15.55
N PRO A 2 5.84 -10.31 14.89
CA PRO A 2 5.60 -10.53 13.46
C PRO A 2 6.57 -9.67 12.64
N ALA A 3 7.23 -10.25 11.64
CA ALA A 3 8.28 -9.58 10.89
C ALA A 3 7.73 -8.92 9.61
N VAL A 4 7.70 -7.59 9.57
CA VAL A 4 7.52 -6.74 8.38
C VAL A 4 8.49 -7.19 7.26
N THR A 5 8.08 -7.25 5.99
CA THR A 5 8.93 -7.74 4.86
C THR A 5 8.86 -6.82 3.64
N VAL A 6 9.67 -7.09 2.60
CA VAL A 6 9.62 -6.48 1.22
C VAL A 6 8.22 -6.07 0.77
N ALA A 7 7.25 -6.92 1.10
CA ALA A 7 5.87 -6.84 0.76
C ALA A 7 5.24 -5.47 0.89
N ASP A 8 5.61 -4.67 1.89
CA ASP A 8 5.01 -3.36 2.13
C ASP A 8 5.33 -2.31 1.03
N TYR A 9 6.33 -2.59 0.18
CA TYR A 9 6.60 -1.82 -1.05
C TYR A 9 6.02 -2.45 -2.33
N ALA A 10 5.34 -3.59 -2.22
CA ALA A 10 4.81 -4.37 -3.35
C ALA A 10 3.33 -4.81 -3.20
N ASN A 11 2.74 -4.67 -2.01
CA ASN A 11 1.51 -5.34 -1.55
C ASN A 11 1.59 -6.88 -1.47
N SER A 12 2.79 -7.49 -1.34
CA SER A 12 2.99 -8.95 -1.45
C SER A 12 3.14 -9.73 -0.12
N ASP A 13 2.46 -9.30 0.96
CA ASP A 13 2.67 -9.89 2.30
C ASP A 13 1.76 -11.11 2.54
N PRO A 14 2.31 -12.33 2.72
CA PRO A 14 1.49 -13.46 3.15
C PRO A 14 0.78 -13.25 4.50
N ALA A 15 1.25 -12.38 5.39
CA ALA A 15 0.58 -12.08 6.65
C ALA A 15 -0.65 -11.15 6.47
N VAL A 16 -0.58 -10.15 5.57
CA VAL A 16 -1.75 -9.34 5.19
C VAL A 16 -2.75 -10.16 4.37
N VAL A 17 -2.28 -10.98 3.42
CA VAL A 17 -3.15 -11.80 2.56
C VAL A 17 -3.95 -12.84 3.36
N LYS A 18 -3.37 -13.45 4.41
CA LYS A 18 -4.08 -14.41 5.27
C LYS A 18 -5.00 -13.78 6.32
N SER A 19 -4.95 -12.47 6.53
CA SER A 19 -5.84 -11.76 7.46
C SER A 19 -6.13 -10.35 6.97
N GLY A 20 -7.20 -10.20 6.17
CA GLY A 20 -7.79 -8.91 5.75
C GLY A 20 -8.38 -8.05 6.89
N ARG A 21 -7.89 -8.26 8.12
CA ARG A 21 -8.18 -7.53 9.34
C ARG A 21 -6.87 -7.39 10.11
N VAL A 22 -6.25 -6.21 10.03
CA VAL A 22 -5.22 -5.81 11.00
C VAL A 22 -5.88 -5.89 12.38
N LYS A 23 -5.39 -6.75 13.27
CA LYS A 23 -5.96 -6.88 14.62
C LYS A 23 -5.75 -5.55 15.35
N LYS A 24 -6.80 -5.02 15.99
CA LYS A 24 -6.82 -3.68 16.63
C LYS A 24 -5.61 -3.44 17.55
N ALA A 25 -5.15 -4.48 18.26
CA ALA A 25 -3.95 -4.46 19.09
C ALA A 25 -2.65 -4.10 18.32
N VAL A 26 -2.47 -4.56 17.08
CA VAL A 26 -1.28 -4.26 16.26
C VAL A 26 -1.29 -2.80 15.82
N ALA A 27 -2.45 -2.28 15.40
CA ALA A 27 -2.60 -0.87 15.07
C ALA A 27 -2.38 0.03 16.31
N ASN A 28 -2.89 -0.37 17.48
CA ASN A 28 -2.66 0.33 18.74
C ASN A 28 -1.19 0.30 19.18
N ALA A 29 -0.49 -0.83 19.04
CA ALA A 29 0.92 -0.96 19.41
C ALA A 29 1.80 -0.02 18.57
N VAL A 30 1.67 -0.08 17.25
CA VAL A 30 2.37 0.86 16.33
C VAL A 30 1.99 2.31 16.64
N GLN A 31 0.74 2.59 17.03
CA GLN A 31 0.32 3.94 17.42
C GLN A 31 0.92 4.40 18.76
N GLN A 32 1.22 3.50 19.71
CA GLN A 32 1.92 3.85 20.94
C GLN A 32 3.43 4.01 20.73
N GLU A 33 4.07 3.14 19.94
CA GLU A 33 5.48 3.30 19.54
C GLU A 33 5.69 4.65 18.83
N VAL A 34 4.83 4.99 17.86
CA VAL A 34 4.87 6.28 17.16
C VAL A 34 4.60 7.47 18.09
N LYS A 35 3.76 7.35 19.12
CA LYS A 35 3.55 8.42 20.12
C LYS A 35 4.77 8.63 21.01
N SER A 36 5.34 7.54 21.52
CA SER A 36 6.54 7.54 22.36
C SER A 36 7.72 8.19 21.62
N LEU A 37 7.97 7.77 20.37
CA LEU A 37 9.01 8.34 19.50
C LEU A 37 8.76 9.80 19.05
N CYS A 38 7.57 10.35 19.27
CA CYS A 38 7.22 11.73 18.92
C CYS A 38 7.07 12.68 20.11
N GLY A 39 7.32 12.23 21.35
CA GLY A 39 7.20 13.06 22.56
C GLY A 39 5.78 13.59 22.83
N LEU A 40 4.74 12.96 22.27
CA LEU A 40 3.36 13.48 22.25
C LEU A 40 2.45 12.81 23.29
N GLU A 41 2.92 12.79 24.54
CA GLU A 41 2.15 12.35 25.72
C GLU A 41 1.94 13.54 26.69
N ALA A 42 1.09 14.49 26.28
CA ALA A 42 0.50 15.49 27.16
C ALA A 42 -0.96 15.78 26.77
N SER A 43 -1.82 15.97 27.77
CA SER A 43 -3.24 16.32 27.62
C SER A 43 -4.17 15.27 26.96
N CYS A 44 -4.39 14.15 27.64
CA CYS A 44 -5.68 13.46 27.66
C CYS A 44 -5.99 13.00 29.09
N VAL A 45 -6.57 13.89 29.92
CA VAL A 45 -7.22 13.49 31.17
C VAL A 45 -8.63 13.00 30.81
N PRO A 46 -9.11 11.84 31.30
CA PRO A 46 -10.46 11.37 31.04
C PRO A 46 -11.53 12.32 31.62
N ALA A 47 -12.71 12.31 31.02
CA ALA A 47 -13.92 12.80 31.66
C ALA A 47 -14.68 11.59 32.23
N GLU A 48 -15.10 11.70 33.49
CA GLU A 48 -16.20 10.90 34.05
C GLU A 48 -17.29 11.88 34.52
N GLU A 49 -18.55 11.43 34.45
CA GLU A 49 -19.73 12.23 34.76
C GLU A 49 -20.26 11.91 36.18
N VAL A 50 -21.35 12.62 36.55
CA VAL A 50 -22.37 12.29 37.59
C VAL A 50 -22.31 13.13 38.88
N LEU A 51 -23.29 14.06 38.97
CA LEU A 51 -24.19 14.41 40.10
C LEU A 51 -23.64 14.51 41.56
N SER A 52 -24.03 15.46 42.41
CA SER A 52 -25.01 16.58 42.33
C SER A 52 -25.04 17.42 43.64
N ILE A 53 -25.99 18.37 43.73
CA ILE A 53 -26.56 19.03 44.95
C ILE A 53 -25.88 20.31 45.48
N SER A 54 -26.63 21.42 45.34
CA SER A 54 -26.90 22.56 46.26
C SER A 54 -25.80 23.28 47.05
N GLY A 55 -25.98 24.61 47.21
CA GLY A 55 -25.25 25.44 48.18
C GLY A 55 -25.21 26.93 47.81
N GLU A 56 -26.17 27.72 48.30
CA GLU A 56 -26.10 29.19 48.33
C GLU A 56 -25.44 29.66 49.64
N SER A 57 -24.56 30.67 49.59
CA SER A 57 -24.52 31.77 50.58
C SER A 57 -23.55 32.89 50.15
N CYS A 58 -23.69 34.06 50.76
CA CYS A 58 -22.94 35.29 50.47
C CYS A 58 -21.98 35.68 51.63
N ASP A 59 -21.53 36.94 51.62
CA ASP A 59 -20.90 37.70 52.72
C ASP A 59 -19.43 37.37 53.11
N SER A 60 -18.60 38.34 53.52
CA SER A 60 -18.66 39.83 53.42
C SER A 60 -17.28 40.45 53.75
N SER A 61 -17.12 41.77 53.50
CA SER A 61 -16.30 42.74 54.28
C SER A 61 -14.75 42.62 54.25
N ASP A 62 -13.91 43.67 54.25
CA ASP A 62 -13.94 45.14 53.97
C ASP A 62 -12.45 45.63 54.00
N GLU A 63 -11.96 46.86 53.74
CA GLU A 63 -12.42 48.17 53.23
C GLU A 63 -11.17 48.95 52.71
N MET A 64 -11.34 50.15 52.11
CA MET A 64 -10.40 51.30 51.98
C MET A 64 -8.94 51.06 51.51
N ASP A 65 -8.32 51.84 50.61
CA ASP A 65 -8.65 52.97 49.70
C ASP A 65 -7.44 53.03 48.67
N THR A 66 -6.97 54.03 47.90
CA THR A 66 -7.19 55.47 47.72
C THR A 66 -6.94 55.91 46.27
N LYS A 67 -7.89 56.69 45.72
CA LYS A 67 -7.82 57.62 44.56
C LYS A 67 -7.17 57.16 43.24
N GLU A 68 -8.05 57.06 42.25
CA GLU A 68 -8.06 57.90 41.03
C GLU A 68 -6.74 58.17 40.26
N ASN A 69 -6.66 57.68 39.01
CA ASN A 69 -7.15 58.46 37.87
C ASN A 69 -7.43 57.55 36.63
N VAL A 70 -8.01 58.11 35.58
CA VAL A 70 -8.67 57.41 34.46
C VAL A 70 -7.73 57.10 33.28
N SER A 71 -7.80 55.86 32.74
CA SER A 71 -7.95 55.55 31.29
C SER A 71 -7.58 54.10 30.91
N GLY A 72 -8.24 53.53 29.88
CA GLY A 72 -7.49 52.72 28.90
C GLY A 72 -7.51 51.19 28.95
N ARG A 73 -8.68 50.56 28.79
CA ARG A 73 -8.92 49.31 28.01
C ARG A 73 -7.84 48.18 28.02
N THR A 74 -8.13 47.12 28.79
CA THR A 74 -7.90 45.70 28.42
C THR A 74 -6.53 45.26 27.86
N ALA A 75 -5.64 44.77 28.73
CA ALA A 75 -4.51 43.93 28.33
C ALA A 75 -4.26 42.80 29.35
N SER A 76 -4.61 41.56 29.01
CA SER A 76 -4.40 40.40 29.89
C SER A 76 -2.92 39.98 29.95
N ARG A 77 -2.38 39.82 31.16
CA ARG A 77 -0.94 39.60 31.40
C ARG A 77 -0.48 38.23 30.87
N LYS A 78 0.42 38.22 29.88
CA LYS A 78 1.20 37.03 29.50
C LYS A 78 2.10 36.60 30.66
N LYS A 79 1.68 35.62 31.47
CA LYS A 79 2.51 35.03 32.53
C LYS A 79 3.67 34.25 31.87
N LYS A 80 4.87 34.84 31.91
CA LYS A 80 6.08 34.36 31.21
C LYS A 80 6.56 33.05 31.84
N SER A 81 6.11 31.91 31.30
CA SER A 81 6.57 30.59 31.74
C SER A 81 8.09 30.48 31.55
N LYS A 82 8.80 30.16 32.64
CA LYS A 82 10.23 29.88 32.66
C LYS A 82 10.44 28.54 31.97
N ARG A 83 10.78 28.55 30.68
CA ARG A 83 11.11 27.32 29.93
C ARG A 83 12.14 26.53 30.75
N HIS A 84 11.83 25.25 31.00
CA HIS A 84 12.84 24.30 31.43
C HIS A 84 13.92 24.29 30.35
N LYS A 85 15.18 24.32 30.76
CA LYS A 85 16.29 24.05 29.84
C LYS A 85 16.23 22.56 29.58
N GLU A 86 16.09 22.13 28.32
CA GLU A 86 16.31 20.72 27.99
C GLU A 86 17.78 20.43 28.25
N ASP A 87 18.08 19.44 29.10
CA ASP A 87 19.44 18.98 29.26
C ASP A 87 19.85 18.22 27.99
N PRO A 88 21.06 18.46 27.45
CA PRO A 88 21.46 17.90 26.15
C PRO A 88 21.81 16.41 26.23
N ASP A 89 21.97 15.85 27.44
CA ASP A 89 22.52 14.52 27.69
C ASP A 89 21.42 13.42 27.64
N GLY A 90 20.61 13.47 26.59
CA GLY A 90 19.34 12.75 26.44
C GLY A 90 19.42 11.44 25.63
N GLY A 91 20.57 10.74 25.64
CA GLY A 91 20.68 9.38 25.07
C GLY A 91 20.38 9.23 23.57
N GLY A 92 20.55 10.30 22.78
CA GLY A 92 20.37 10.25 21.33
C GLY A 92 21.47 9.43 20.65
N GLY A 93 21.10 8.45 19.83
CA GLY A 93 22.06 7.66 19.06
C GLY A 93 22.74 8.47 17.95
N GLU A 94 24.05 8.27 17.77
CA GLU A 94 24.92 9.01 16.85
C GLU A 94 24.36 9.16 15.42
N GLU A 95 24.28 10.39 14.91
CA GLU A 95 23.76 10.68 13.57
C GLU A 95 24.83 10.44 12.48
N TYR A 96 25.10 9.18 12.17
CA TYR A 96 26.06 8.79 11.12
C TYR A 96 25.78 9.48 9.76
N PRO A 97 26.82 9.99 9.06
CA PRO A 97 26.71 10.56 7.71
C PRO A 97 26.00 9.66 6.70
N ILE A 98 25.37 10.29 5.69
CA ILE A 98 24.55 9.59 4.69
C ILE A 98 25.34 8.53 3.91
N ASP A 99 26.65 8.73 3.75
CA ASP A 99 27.56 7.82 3.05
C ASP A 99 27.78 6.50 3.78
N ILE A 100 27.73 6.50 5.11
CA ILE A 100 27.75 5.27 5.92
C ILE A 100 26.45 4.49 5.70
N TRP A 101 25.31 5.17 5.65
CA TRP A 101 24.03 4.53 5.31
C TRP A 101 24.02 4.01 3.86
N LEU A 102 24.63 4.71 2.91
CA LEU A 102 24.83 4.24 1.53
C LEU A 102 25.78 3.04 1.44
N LEU A 103 26.80 2.95 2.30
CA LEU A 103 27.68 1.79 2.40
C LEU A 103 26.91 0.59 2.95
N LEU A 104 26.29 0.73 4.12
CA LEU A 104 25.46 -0.30 4.76
C LEU A 104 24.37 -0.83 3.82
N ALA A 105 23.68 0.05 3.11
CA ALA A 105 22.62 -0.31 2.16
C ALA A 105 23.07 -1.28 1.05
N SER A 106 24.36 -1.33 0.70
CA SER A 106 24.87 -2.27 -0.31
C SER A 106 24.96 -3.73 0.17
N TYR A 107 24.83 -3.98 1.47
CA TYR A 107 24.80 -5.33 2.06
C TYR A 107 23.36 -5.80 2.38
N ILE A 108 22.40 -4.88 2.48
CA ILE A 108 20.98 -5.16 2.75
C ILE A 108 20.38 -6.04 1.63
N ARG A 109 19.73 -7.15 1.99
CA ARG A 109 19.07 -8.05 1.02
C ARG A 109 17.79 -7.43 0.47
N PRO A 110 17.28 -7.86 -0.70
CA PRO A 110 15.96 -7.48 -1.18
C PRO A 110 14.85 -7.69 -0.12
N GLU A 111 14.95 -8.75 0.69
CA GLU A 111 14.15 -9.07 1.88
C GLU A 111 13.98 -7.91 2.88
N ASP A 112 15.04 -7.12 3.04
CA ASP A 112 15.29 -6.31 4.23
C ASP A 112 15.22 -4.80 3.95
N ILE A 113 14.94 -4.39 2.71
CA ILE A 113 14.89 -2.97 2.31
C ILE A 113 13.91 -2.15 3.18
N VAL A 114 12.73 -2.72 3.48
CA VAL A 114 11.74 -2.09 4.36
C VAL A 114 12.26 -2.00 5.80
N ARG A 115 12.92 -3.05 6.31
CA ARG A 115 13.47 -3.06 7.67
C ARG A 115 14.58 -2.03 7.82
N PHE A 116 15.46 -1.95 6.82
CA PHE A 116 16.51 -0.95 6.74
C PHE A 116 15.95 0.48 6.69
N SER A 117 14.94 0.74 5.85
CA SER A 117 14.33 2.09 5.79
C SER A 117 13.68 2.51 7.10
N LEU A 118 13.16 1.57 7.90
CA LEU A 118 12.57 1.83 9.20
C LEU A 118 13.58 2.08 10.33
N ILE A 119 14.89 1.88 10.13
CA ILE A 119 15.91 2.13 11.18
C ILE A 119 15.96 3.61 11.58
N CYS A 120 16.06 4.51 10.60
CA CYS A 120 16.14 5.95 10.85
C CYS A 120 15.84 6.77 9.57
N LYS A 121 15.68 8.09 9.72
CA LYS A 121 15.44 9.04 8.63
C LYS A 121 16.54 8.98 7.53
N LYS A 122 17.80 8.74 7.88
CA LYS A 122 18.90 8.60 6.90
C LYS A 122 18.75 7.31 6.09
N ALA A 123 18.55 6.18 6.74
CA ALA A 123 18.34 4.88 6.09
C ALA A 123 17.12 4.92 5.14
N TRP A 124 16.00 5.49 5.59
CA TRP A 124 14.86 5.80 4.74
C TRP A 124 15.23 6.66 3.52
N THR A 125 15.95 7.77 3.75
CA THR A 125 16.40 8.69 2.68
C THR A 125 17.28 7.96 1.65
N VAL A 126 18.17 7.07 2.09
CA VAL A 126 18.97 6.22 1.18
C VAL A 126 18.08 5.37 0.29
N THR A 127 17.03 4.73 0.82
CA THR A 127 16.08 3.95 0.00
C THR A 127 15.24 4.80 -0.96
N CYS A 128 15.27 6.13 -0.84
CA CYS A 128 14.69 7.03 -1.84
C CYS A 128 15.64 7.38 -3.00
N THR A 129 16.96 7.20 -2.84
CA THR A 129 17.93 7.62 -3.85
C THR A 129 17.95 6.71 -5.08
N ALA A 130 18.19 7.29 -6.26
CA ALA A 130 18.49 6.51 -7.47
C ALA A 130 19.73 5.61 -7.27
N ALA A 131 20.78 6.14 -6.61
CA ALA A 131 22.02 5.42 -6.32
C ALA A 131 21.78 4.10 -5.57
N PHE A 132 20.82 4.05 -4.65
CA PHE A 132 20.41 2.81 -3.97
C PHE A 132 19.80 1.81 -4.97
N TRP A 133 18.80 2.20 -5.75
CA TRP A 133 18.12 1.29 -6.70
C TRP A 133 19.05 0.81 -7.82
N THR A 134 19.89 1.68 -8.38
CA THR A 134 20.88 1.31 -9.41
C THR A 134 21.95 0.35 -8.86
N ARG A 135 22.45 0.56 -7.63
CA ARG A 135 23.41 -0.38 -7.00
C ARG A 135 22.74 -1.71 -6.66
N LEU A 136 21.49 -1.69 -6.17
CA LEU A 136 20.69 -2.89 -5.90
C LEU A 136 20.46 -3.73 -7.16
N TYR A 137 20.14 -3.08 -8.28
CA TYR A 137 20.02 -3.73 -9.59
C TYR A 137 21.35 -4.37 -10.02
N ARG A 138 22.43 -3.57 -10.08
CA ARG A 138 23.75 -4.04 -10.54
C ARG A 138 24.30 -5.21 -9.72
N ARG A 139 24.00 -5.28 -8.41
CA ARG A 139 24.40 -6.39 -7.52
C ARG A 139 23.69 -7.72 -7.83
N HIS A 140 22.47 -7.67 -8.38
CA HIS A 140 21.64 -8.86 -8.68
C HIS A 140 21.43 -9.10 -10.18
N TYR A 141 22.02 -8.28 -11.05
CA TYR A 141 21.97 -8.45 -12.50
C TYR A 141 22.97 -9.53 -12.94
N SER A 142 22.50 -10.50 -13.71
CA SER A 142 23.35 -11.51 -14.35
C SER A 142 23.16 -11.47 -15.87
N LEU A 143 24.26 -11.61 -16.61
CA LEU A 143 24.26 -11.47 -18.08
C LEU A 143 23.39 -12.53 -18.79
N GLY A 144 23.19 -13.69 -18.16
CA GLY A 144 22.31 -14.76 -18.63
C GLY A 144 20.82 -14.59 -18.29
N ALA A 145 20.42 -13.52 -17.58
CA ALA A 145 19.02 -13.31 -17.22
C ALA A 145 18.18 -12.85 -18.43
N TYR A 146 17.15 -13.63 -18.78
CA TYR A 146 16.18 -13.22 -19.81
C TYR A 146 15.27 -12.10 -19.29
N LEU A 147 15.66 -10.85 -19.57
CA LEU A 147 14.92 -9.66 -19.20
C LEU A 147 14.15 -9.03 -20.39
N PRO A 148 12.87 -8.67 -20.20
CA PRO A 148 12.14 -7.75 -21.07
C PRO A 148 12.95 -6.46 -21.30
N LEU A 149 12.84 -5.85 -22.49
CA LEU A 149 13.63 -4.66 -22.90
C LEU A 149 13.69 -3.56 -21.84
N ARG A 150 12.54 -3.23 -21.22
CA ARG A 150 12.38 -2.20 -20.18
C ARG A 150 13.06 -2.52 -18.84
N LEU A 151 13.56 -3.75 -18.65
CA LEU A 151 14.28 -4.18 -17.45
C LEU A 151 15.79 -4.37 -17.66
N ARG A 152 16.28 -4.24 -18.89
CA ARG A 152 17.71 -4.40 -19.21
C ARG A 152 18.54 -3.21 -18.70
N PRO A 153 19.88 -3.33 -18.57
CA PRO A 153 20.73 -2.30 -17.96
C PRO A 153 20.57 -0.91 -18.59
N GLU A 154 20.36 -0.83 -19.90
CA GLU A 154 20.23 0.42 -20.67
C GLU A 154 18.92 1.18 -20.34
N SER A 155 17.93 0.48 -19.75
CA SER A 155 16.72 1.12 -19.21
C SER A 155 16.88 1.58 -17.77
N MET A 156 17.86 1.06 -17.03
CA MET A 156 18.10 1.35 -15.59
C MET A 156 18.95 2.60 -15.34
N GLU A 157 19.41 3.26 -16.41
CA GLU A 157 20.07 4.56 -16.34
C GLU A 157 19.07 5.72 -16.23
N LYS A 158 17.79 5.46 -16.54
CA LYS A 158 16.69 6.42 -16.46
C LYS A 158 16.19 6.51 -15.02
N LEU A 159 16.02 7.74 -14.52
CA LEU A 159 15.44 7.97 -13.19
C LEU A 159 13.95 7.63 -13.15
N HIS A 160 13.20 7.96 -14.21
CA HIS A 160 11.77 7.73 -14.30
C HIS A 160 11.41 6.25 -14.12
N CYS A 161 10.54 5.97 -13.14
CA CYS A 161 10.10 4.63 -12.74
C CYS A 161 11.20 3.67 -12.26
N LEU A 162 12.42 4.15 -11.99
CA LEU A 162 13.59 3.31 -11.64
C LEU A 162 13.28 2.30 -10.53
N ARG A 163 12.65 2.73 -9.42
CA ARG A 163 12.29 1.83 -8.31
C ARG A 163 11.33 0.72 -8.75
N ALA A 164 10.32 1.05 -9.55
CA ALA A 164 9.35 0.07 -10.04
C ALA A 164 9.99 -0.92 -11.02
N CYS A 165 10.89 -0.45 -11.87
CA CYS A 165 11.67 -1.29 -12.78
C CYS A 165 12.63 -2.23 -12.02
N VAL A 166 13.38 -1.74 -11.03
CA VAL A 166 14.27 -2.58 -10.22
C VAL A 166 13.49 -3.60 -9.38
N ILE A 167 12.35 -3.22 -8.79
CA ILE A 167 11.48 -4.18 -8.08
C ILE A 167 11.01 -5.28 -9.05
N ARG A 168 10.56 -4.94 -10.26
CA ARG A 168 10.16 -5.92 -11.29
C ARG A 168 11.33 -6.83 -11.69
N SER A 169 12.53 -6.30 -11.92
CA SER A 169 13.69 -7.10 -12.33
C SER A 169 14.13 -8.11 -11.27
N LEU A 170 13.95 -7.82 -9.98
CA LEU A 170 14.23 -8.77 -8.90
C LEU A 170 13.34 -10.02 -8.98
N TYR A 171 12.09 -9.92 -9.44
CA TYR A 171 11.25 -11.11 -9.67
C TYR A 171 11.66 -11.95 -10.90
N HIS A 172 12.62 -11.49 -11.71
CA HIS A 172 13.24 -12.28 -12.78
C HIS A 172 14.59 -12.89 -12.37
N MET A 173 15.38 -12.21 -11.52
CA MET A 173 16.79 -12.54 -11.27
C MET A 173 17.12 -12.94 -9.84
N TYR A 174 16.28 -12.56 -8.87
CA TYR A 174 16.51 -12.85 -7.46
C TYR A 174 15.70 -14.07 -7.05
N GLU A 175 16.39 -15.21 -6.89
CA GLU A 175 15.78 -16.53 -6.68
C GLU A 175 14.70 -16.57 -5.57
N PRO A 176 14.91 -15.98 -4.37
CA PRO A 176 13.87 -15.93 -3.32
C PRO A 176 12.58 -15.20 -3.71
N PHE A 177 12.56 -14.44 -4.81
CA PHE A 177 11.36 -13.80 -5.36
C PHE A 177 10.81 -14.61 -6.56
N ALA A 178 11.70 -15.09 -7.43
CA ALA A 178 11.35 -15.90 -8.60
C ALA A 178 10.62 -17.20 -8.20
N SER A 179 11.13 -17.96 -7.22
CA SER A 179 10.46 -19.20 -6.78
C SER A 179 9.30 -19.01 -5.80
N ARG A 180 8.91 -17.77 -5.47
CA ARG A 180 7.56 -17.48 -4.94
C ARG A 180 6.54 -17.43 -6.07
N VAL A 181 6.90 -16.84 -7.21
CA VAL A 181 6.03 -16.74 -8.39
C VAL A 181 5.74 -18.12 -8.97
N SER A 182 6.76 -18.96 -9.17
CA SER A 182 6.61 -20.27 -9.83
C SER A 182 5.76 -21.30 -9.05
N ARG A 183 5.55 -21.10 -7.74
CA ARG A 183 4.73 -21.97 -6.88
C ARG A 183 3.24 -21.61 -6.86
N SER A 184 2.82 -20.61 -7.64
CA SER A 184 1.42 -20.17 -7.68
C SER A 184 0.54 -21.23 -8.37
N PRO A 185 -0.55 -21.73 -7.75
CA PRO A 185 -1.41 -22.73 -8.37
C PRO A 185 -2.15 -22.16 -9.58
N ALA A 186 -2.53 -23.04 -10.52
CA ALA A 186 -3.20 -22.64 -11.77
C ALA A 186 -4.61 -22.07 -11.55
N ILE A 187 -5.26 -22.41 -10.42
CA ILE A 187 -6.52 -21.86 -9.94
C ILE A 187 -6.36 -21.62 -8.43
N PRO A 188 -6.76 -20.47 -7.86
CA PRO A 188 -6.63 -20.22 -6.42
C PRO A 188 -7.59 -21.08 -5.58
N ASP A 189 -7.11 -21.64 -4.47
CA ASP A 189 -7.89 -22.46 -3.53
C ASP A 189 -9.10 -21.74 -2.91
N SER A 190 -9.12 -20.41 -2.98
CA SER A 190 -10.24 -19.58 -2.55
C SER A 190 -10.41 -18.36 -3.46
N THR A 191 -11.66 -17.91 -3.60
CA THR A 191 -12.05 -16.77 -4.44
C THR A 191 -11.37 -15.46 -3.95
N PRO A 192 -10.40 -14.86 -4.68
CA PRO A 192 -9.74 -13.62 -4.27
C PRO A 192 -10.71 -12.44 -4.13
N SER A 193 -10.90 -11.99 -2.90
CA SER A 193 -11.71 -10.82 -2.53
C SER A 193 -10.98 -9.48 -2.72
N THR A 194 -9.66 -9.52 -2.96
CA THR A 194 -8.74 -8.37 -3.07
C THR A 194 -9.06 -7.41 -4.21
N LEU A 195 -9.79 -7.86 -5.23
CA LEU A 195 -10.24 -7.03 -6.36
C LEU A 195 -11.46 -6.15 -6.04
N LYS A 196 -12.19 -6.40 -4.94
CA LYS A 196 -13.49 -5.77 -4.69
C LYS A 196 -13.39 -4.24 -4.61
N ASN A 197 -14.33 -3.58 -5.27
CA ASN A 197 -14.40 -2.12 -5.49
C ASN A 197 -13.28 -1.53 -6.39
N SER A 198 -12.44 -2.34 -7.04
CA SER A 198 -11.47 -1.86 -8.03
C SER A 198 -12.17 -1.42 -9.33
N ARG A 199 -11.63 -0.41 -10.03
CA ARG A 199 -12.12 -0.03 -11.37
C ARG A 199 -11.43 -0.88 -12.44
N CYS A 200 -12.19 -1.42 -13.39
CA CYS A 200 -11.64 -2.02 -14.61
C CYS A 200 -11.11 -0.90 -15.51
N LEU A 201 -9.79 -0.87 -15.75
CA LEU A 201 -9.16 0.12 -16.63
C LEU A 201 -9.14 -0.32 -18.08
N LEU A 202 -8.85 -1.61 -18.32
CA LEU A 202 -8.70 -2.17 -19.66
C LEU A 202 -9.13 -3.64 -19.64
N PHE A 203 -9.84 -4.06 -20.69
CA PHE A 203 -10.15 -5.46 -20.99
C PHE A 203 -9.58 -5.81 -22.35
N TRP A 204 -8.98 -7.00 -22.48
CA TRP A 204 -8.61 -7.58 -23.77
C TRP A 204 -8.70 -9.11 -23.73
N CYS A 205 -8.85 -9.73 -24.89
CA CYS A 205 -8.75 -11.17 -25.06
C CYS A 205 -7.74 -11.47 -26.17
N LYS A 206 -6.98 -12.56 -26.04
CA LYS A 206 -6.18 -13.13 -27.13
C LYS A 206 -6.39 -14.64 -27.23
N LYS A 207 -6.28 -15.18 -28.45
CA LYS A 207 -6.08 -16.61 -28.65
C LYS A 207 -4.68 -16.98 -28.14
N ILE A 208 -4.56 -18.11 -27.47
CA ILE A 208 -3.28 -18.74 -27.15
C ILE A 208 -2.97 -19.71 -28.29
N GLU A 209 -1.85 -19.51 -28.96
CA GLU A 209 -1.36 -20.38 -30.02
C GLU A 209 -0.12 -21.13 -29.53
N GLY A 210 -0.02 -22.43 -29.86
CA GLY A 210 1.04 -23.32 -29.40
C GLY A 210 0.72 -24.80 -29.69
N ASN A 211 1.62 -25.71 -29.35
CA ASN A 211 1.56 -27.14 -29.69
C ASN A 211 0.45 -27.97 -29.00
N ARG A 212 -0.61 -27.36 -28.45
CA ARG A 212 -1.79 -28.08 -27.94
C ARG A 212 -2.80 -28.24 -29.07
N GLN A 213 -3.44 -29.40 -29.15
CA GLN A 213 -4.54 -29.65 -30.11
C GLN A 213 -5.77 -28.79 -29.80
N GLU A 214 -5.99 -28.49 -28.52
CA GLU A 214 -7.05 -27.60 -28.06
C GLU A 214 -6.63 -26.13 -28.18
N ALA A 215 -7.42 -25.33 -28.90
CA ALA A 215 -7.33 -23.88 -28.82
C ALA A 215 -7.68 -23.41 -27.40
N MET A 216 -7.01 -22.34 -26.94
CA MET A 216 -7.28 -21.72 -25.65
C MET A 216 -7.35 -20.20 -25.80
N TRP A 217 -8.07 -19.54 -24.90
CA TRP A 217 -8.35 -18.11 -24.96
C TRP A 217 -8.03 -17.44 -23.63
N GLU A 218 -7.30 -16.33 -23.68
CA GLU A 218 -6.77 -15.62 -22.53
C GLU A 218 -7.48 -14.27 -22.33
N PHE A 219 -8.39 -14.23 -21.36
CA PHE A 219 -9.17 -13.07 -20.96
C PHE A 219 -8.43 -12.28 -19.89
N ASN A 220 -8.20 -11.00 -20.14
CA ASN A 220 -7.36 -10.13 -19.32
C ASN A 220 -8.14 -8.89 -18.86
N PHE A 221 -8.23 -8.69 -17.55
CA PHE A 221 -8.89 -7.54 -16.93
C PHE A 221 -7.89 -6.80 -16.04
N LYS A 222 -7.42 -5.63 -16.50
CA LYS A 222 -6.55 -4.74 -15.72
C LYS A 222 -7.40 -3.91 -14.77
N PHE A 223 -7.23 -4.14 -13.48
CA PHE A 223 -7.92 -3.42 -12.41
C PHE A 223 -7.00 -2.41 -11.72
N LYS A 224 -7.55 -1.26 -11.33
CA LYS A 224 -6.92 -0.35 -10.36
C LYS A 224 -7.72 -0.36 -9.06
N LYS A 225 -7.05 -0.76 -7.97
CA LYS A 225 -7.59 -0.75 -6.62
C LYS A 225 -7.90 0.71 -6.24
N GLN A 226 -9.05 0.97 -5.62
CA GLN A 226 -9.34 2.30 -5.09
C GLN A 226 -8.53 2.51 -3.81
N SER A 227 -7.79 3.62 -3.72
CA SER A 227 -7.12 3.99 -2.48
C SER A 227 -8.14 4.15 -1.35
N PRO A 228 -7.87 3.64 -0.13
CA PRO A 228 -8.79 3.82 0.98
C PRO A 228 -8.96 5.32 1.25
N ARG A 229 -10.21 5.81 1.23
CA ARG A 229 -10.53 7.21 1.58
C ARG A 229 -10.40 7.40 3.09
N PHE A 230 -9.17 7.44 3.59
CA PHE A 230 -8.86 7.76 4.97
C PHE A 230 -9.42 9.14 5.32
N LYS A 231 -10.48 9.19 6.14
CA LYS A 231 -11.13 10.43 6.58
C LYS A 231 -10.31 11.22 7.62
N SER A 232 -9.00 11.00 7.71
CA SER A 232 -8.13 11.57 8.75
C SER A 232 -7.04 12.46 8.15
N LYS A 233 -6.95 13.70 8.62
CA LYS A 233 -5.85 14.63 8.31
C LYS A 233 -4.51 14.22 8.93
N CYS A 234 -4.49 13.23 9.83
CA CYS A 234 -3.33 12.86 10.64
C CYS A 234 -2.33 11.95 9.90
N CYS A 235 -2.78 11.12 8.95
CA CYS A 235 -1.95 10.07 8.36
C CYS A 235 -1.20 10.51 7.07
N LYS A 236 -0.46 11.63 7.13
CA LYS A 236 0.55 11.95 6.11
C LYS A 236 1.80 11.10 6.36
N GLY A 237 1.80 9.86 5.84
CA GLY A 237 3.02 9.02 5.85
C GLY A 237 4.17 9.72 5.11
N LEU A 238 5.42 9.41 5.49
CA LEU A 238 6.62 10.04 4.93
C LEU A 238 6.63 9.95 3.40
N GLN A 239 6.43 11.11 2.75
CA GLN A 239 6.54 11.22 1.29
C GLN A 239 8.02 11.29 0.91
N PRO A 240 8.47 10.61 -0.16
CA PRO A 240 9.87 10.70 -0.59
C PRO A 240 10.24 12.17 -0.89
N PRO A 241 11.51 12.58 -0.72
CA PRO A 241 11.96 13.91 -1.11
C PRO A 241 11.65 14.17 -2.59
N SER A 242 11.13 15.36 -2.92
CA SER A 242 10.66 15.70 -4.28
C SER A 242 11.73 15.55 -5.36
N GLN A 243 13.01 15.77 -5.00
CA GLN A 243 14.17 15.51 -5.85
C GLN A 243 14.33 14.04 -6.32
N TYR A 244 13.51 13.10 -5.80
CA TYR A 244 13.46 11.70 -6.20
C TYR A 244 12.08 11.26 -6.73
N GLU A 245 11.18 12.19 -7.04
CA GLU A 245 9.81 11.87 -7.49
C GLU A 245 9.79 10.96 -8.74
N GLU A 246 10.68 11.18 -9.70
CA GLU A 246 10.85 10.31 -10.88
C GLU A 246 11.21 8.86 -10.48
N VAL A 247 12.13 8.70 -9.53
CA VAL A 247 12.60 7.39 -9.03
C VAL A 247 11.44 6.60 -8.42
N HIS A 248 10.53 7.28 -7.72
CA HIS A 248 9.38 6.69 -7.05
C HIS A 248 8.11 6.60 -7.92
N THR A 249 8.11 7.19 -9.11
CA THR A 249 6.96 7.15 -10.01
C THR A 249 6.64 5.71 -10.40
N ASN A 250 5.34 5.37 -10.48
CA ASN A 250 4.86 4.07 -10.90
C ASN A 250 3.47 4.21 -11.53
N PRO A 251 3.31 4.22 -12.87
CA PRO A 251 2.01 4.35 -13.52
C PRO A 251 1.11 3.13 -13.31
N ASP A 252 1.70 1.99 -12.92
CA ASP A 252 0.99 0.78 -12.52
C ASP A 252 0.78 0.67 -11.00
N GLN A 253 1.00 1.76 -10.24
CA GLN A 253 0.71 1.79 -8.81
C GLN A 253 -0.76 1.48 -8.54
N ASP A 254 -0.98 0.60 -7.57
CA ASP A 254 -2.27 0.02 -7.15
C ASP A 254 -3.02 -0.74 -8.26
N CYS A 255 -2.34 -1.04 -9.37
CA CYS A 255 -2.88 -1.87 -10.45
C CYS A 255 -2.56 -3.36 -10.25
N CYS A 256 -3.43 -4.19 -10.80
CA CYS A 256 -3.30 -5.64 -10.87
C CYS A 256 -4.05 -6.18 -12.10
N LEU A 257 -3.68 -7.35 -12.58
CA LEU A 257 -4.22 -8.00 -13.76
C LEU A 257 -4.85 -9.34 -13.36
N LEU A 258 -6.17 -9.45 -13.54
CA LEU A 258 -6.86 -10.73 -13.51
C LEU A 258 -6.75 -11.36 -14.91
N GLN A 259 -6.06 -12.50 -15.00
CA GLN A 259 -5.90 -13.28 -16.21
C GLN A 259 -6.66 -14.61 -16.05
N ILE A 260 -7.57 -14.92 -16.97
CA ILE A 260 -8.37 -16.15 -16.97
C ILE A 260 -8.19 -16.84 -18.31
N THR A 261 -7.91 -18.14 -18.30
CA THR A 261 -7.78 -18.96 -19.52
C THR A 261 -8.96 -19.92 -19.62
N THR A 262 -9.63 -19.95 -20.77
CA THR A 262 -10.70 -20.88 -21.12
C THR A 262 -10.34 -21.70 -22.35
N PHE A 263 -11.04 -22.82 -22.56
CA PHE A 263 -10.92 -23.62 -23.78
C PHE A 263 -11.70 -22.95 -24.94
N ASN A 264 -12.91 -22.47 -24.66
CA ASN A 264 -13.75 -21.80 -25.66
C ASN A 264 -13.52 -20.29 -25.71
N PHE A 265 -13.75 -19.69 -26.88
CA PHE A 265 -13.99 -18.24 -26.97
C PHE A 265 -15.35 -17.93 -26.36
N ILE A 266 -15.45 -16.81 -25.65
CA ILE A 266 -16.65 -16.37 -24.94
C ILE A 266 -16.78 -14.87 -25.17
N PHE A 267 -17.97 -14.43 -25.63
CA PHE A 267 -18.22 -13.02 -25.81
C PHE A 267 -18.36 -12.33 -24.44
N VAL A 268 -17.58 -11.27 -24.23
CA VAL A 268 -17.55 -10.51 -22.98
C VAL A 268 -18.13 -9.11 -23.23
N PRO A 269 -19.16 -8.68 -22.48
CA PRO A 269 -19.73 -7.33 -22.60
C PRO A 269 -18.70 -6.24 -22.20
N ILE A 270 -18.95 -5.00 -22.63
CA ILE A 270 -18.06 -3.88 -22.33
C ILE A 270 -18.12 -3.54 -20.84
N VAL A 271 -17.05 -3.91 -20.11
CA VAL A 271 -16.91 -3.69 -18.65
C VAL A 271 -15.83 -2.66 -18.27
N MET A 272 -15.21 -2.01 -19.26
CA MET A 272 -14.19 -0.98 -19.04
C MET A 272 -14.81 0.27 -18.39
N GLY A 273 -14.10 0.88 -17.44
CA GLY A 273 -14.59 2.00 -16.64
C GLY A 273 -15.47 1.60 -15.44
N MET A 274 -16.09 0.42 -15.47
CA MET A 274 -16.97 -0.08 -14.40
C MET A 274 -16.18 -0.45 -13.12
N THR A 275 -16.89 -0.50 -12.00
CA THR A 275 -16.38 -0.99 -10.71
C THR A 275 -16.65 -2.49 -10.55
N PHE A 276 -15.64 -3.24 -10.18
CA PHE A 276 -15.71 -4.67 -9.90
C PHE A 276 -16.30 -4.94 -8.49
N THR A 277 -17.31 -5.80 -8.38
CA THR A 277 -18.05 -5.99 -7.10
C THR A 277 -18.07 -7.42 -6.58
N LEU A 278 -18.02 -8.42 -7.46
CA LEU A 278 -18.00 -9.84 -7.11
C LEU A 278 -17.05 -10.62 -8.03
N PHE A 279 -16.16 -11.39 -7.40
CA PHE A 279 -15.49 -12.55 -8.00
C PHE A 279 -16.15 -13.81 -7.42
N THR A 280 -16.25 -14.87 -8.21
CA THR A 280 -16.69 -16.21 -7.77
C THR A 280 -16.06 -17.26 -8.68
N ILE A 281 -15.43 -18.28 -8.07
CA ILE A 281 -15.05 -19.53 -8.75
C ILE A 281 -15.98 -20.64 -8.25
N ASN A 282 -16.69 -21.28 -9.17
CA ASN A 282 -17.55 -22.43 -8.94
C ASN A 282 -17.07 -23.61 -9.82
N VAL A 283 -17.70 -24.78 -9.67
CA VAL A 283 -17.59 -25.88 -10.64
C VAL A 283 -18.49 -25.58 -11.86
N SER A 284 -18.10 -26.06 -13.04
CA SER A 284 -18.89 -26.03 -14.28
C SER A 284 -20.05 -27.04 -14.25
N THR A 285 -21.01 -26.90 -15.18
CA THR A 285 -22.13 -27.85 -15.32
C THR A 285 -21.70 -29.25 -15.73
N ASP A 286 -20.51 -29.43 -16.29
CA ASP A 286 -19.96 -30.73 -16.65
C ASP A 286 -19.27 -31.47 -15.48
N MET A 287 -19.15 -30.81 -14.31
CA MET A 287 -18.44 -31.28 -13.12
C MET A 287 -16.95 -31.63 -13.32
N ARG A 288 -16.35 -31.23 -14.45
CA ARG A 288 -14.93 -31.46 -14.81
C ARG A 288 -14.11 -30.18 -14.76
N HIS A 289 -14.73 -29.06 -15.14
CA HIS A 289 -14.04 -27.77 -15.23
C HIS A 289 -14.48 -26.78 -14.14
N HIS A 290 -13.73 -25.70 -14.01
CA HIS A 290 -14.14 -24.56 -13.19
C HIS A 290 -14.93 -23.55 -14.03
N ARG A 291 -15.81 -22.81 -13.36
CA ARG A 291 -16.62 -21.72 -13.90
C ARG A 291 -16.33 -20.45 -13.11
N VAL A 292 -15.94 -19.38 -13.79
CA VAL A 292 -15.74 -18.06 -13.17
C VAL A 292 -16.93 -17.17 -13.48
N ARG A 293 -17.46 -16.49 -12.45
CA ARG A 293 -18.45 -15.41 -12.58
C ARG A 293 -17.90 -14.12 -12.01
N LEU A 294 -17.93 -13.07 -12.82
CA LEU A 294 -17.57 -11.68 -12.51
C LEU A 294 -18.83 -10.82 -12.48
N VAL A 295 -18.91 -9.83 -11.59
CA VAL A 295 -19.98 -8.81 -11.63
C VAL A 295 -19.41 -7.40 -11.53
N PHE A 296 -19.86 -6.54 -12.43
CA PHE A 296 -19.44 -5.15 -12.58
C PHE A 296 -20.63 -4.19 -12.41
N GLN A 297 -20.40 -3.01 -11.83
CA GLN A 297 -21.40 -1.95 -11.58
C GLN A 297 -20.81 -0.58 -11.91
N ASP A 298 -21.62 0.36 -12.38
CA ASP A 298 -21.16 1.68 -12.84
C ASP A 298 -20.55 2.54 -11.72
N ALA A 299 -21.01 2.33 -10.48
CA ALA A 299 -20.56 3.03 -9.28
C ALA A 299 -20.13 2.04 -8.16
N PRO A 300 -19.15 2.42 -7.32
CA PRO A 300 -18.80 1.62 -6.15
C PRO A 300 -19.94 1.56 -5.14
N LEU A 301 -20.17 0.37 -4.58
CA LEU A 301 -21.16 0.12 -3.53
C LEU A 301 -20.88 1.03 -2.32
N ARG A 302 -21.83 1.91 -1.99
CA ARG A 302 -21.75 2.72 -0.75
C ARG A 302 -21.85 1.78 0.46
N ASN A 303 -20.84 1.82 1.34
CA ASN A 303 -20.76 1.00 2.54
C ASN A 303 -22.09 0.97 3.33
N GLY A 304 -22.50 -0.22 3.76
CA GLY A 304 -23.72 -0.44 4.56
C GLY A 304 -24.90 -1.02 3.80
N LYS A 305 -25.01 -0.83 2.48
CA LYS A 305 -26.06 -1.50 1.67
C LYS A 305 -25.60 -2.90 1.28
N LYS A 306 -26.44 -3.93 1.54
CA LYS A 306 -26.24 -5.29 0.99
C LYS A 306 -26.24 -5.19 -0.55
N PRO A 307 -25.28 -5.80 -1.26
CA PRO A 307 -25.34 -5.86 -2.72
C PRO A 307 -26.54 -6.72 -3.13
N ARG A 308 -27.39 -6.21 -4.03
CA ARG A 308 -28.34 -7.04 -4.76
C ARG A 308 -27.52 -7.91 -5.72
N LEU A 309 -27.49 -9.23 -5.48
CA LEU A 309 -26.49 -10.16 -6.04
C LEU A 309 -26.58 -10.38 -7.57
N GLU A 310 -27.58 -9.76 -8.20
CA GLU A 310 -27.91 -9.88 -9.62
C GLU A 310 -27.85 -8.53 -10.36
N GLN A 311 -27.81 -7.39 -9.65
CA GLN A 311 -27.72 -6.08 -10.30
C GLN A 311 -26.27 -5.79 -10.69
N GLY A 312 -26.00 -5.77 -12.00
CA GLY A 312 -24.71 -5.44 -12.58
C GLY A 312 -24.48 -6.19 -13.90
N VAL A 313 -23.52 -5.73 -14.70
CA VAL A 313 -23.07 -6.46 -15.88
C VAL A 313 -22.33 -7.71 -15.40
N GLN A 314 -22.83 -8.88 -15.81
CA GLN A 314 -22.26 -10.17 -15.43
C GLN A 314 -21.38 -10.70 -16.57
N VAL A 315 -20.23 -11.25 -16.23
CA VAL A 315 -19.38 -12.00 -17.17
C VAL A 315 -19.21 -13.41 -16.61
N VAL A 316 -19.55 -14.41 -17.41
CA VAL A 316 -19.35 -15.82 -17.08
C VAL A 316 -18.31 -16.38 -18.03
N LEU A 317 -17.29 -17.05 -17.49
CA LEU A 317 -16.26 -17.75 -18.24
C LEU A 317 -16.30 -19.22 -17.84
N ASP A 318 -16.51 -20.10 -18.81
CA ASP A 318 -16.84 -21.51 -18.64
C ASP A 318 -16.62 -22.26 -19.99
N PRO A 319 -15.87 -23.37 -20.06
CA PRO A 319 -15.01 -23.97 -19.03
C PRO A 319 -13.67 -23.23 -18.87
N VAL A 320 -13.21 -23.09 -17.63
CA VAL A 320 -11.96 -22.43 -17.24
C VAL A 320 -10.84 -23.46 -17.00
N HIS A 321 -9.71 -23.23 -17.66
CA HIS A 321 -8.44 -23.96 -17.48
C HIS A 321 -7.61 -23.38 -16.33
N SER A 322 -7.53 -22.04 -16.21
CA SER A 322 -6.72 -21.39 -15.17
C SER A 322 -7.16 -19.96 -14.85
N VAL A 323 -6.87 -19.52 -13.62
CA VAL A 323 -7.14 -18.19 -13.06
C VAL A 323 -5.87 -17.69 -12.37
N ARG A 324 -5.35 -16.53 -12.78
CA ARG A 324 -4.21 -15.87 -12.13
C ARG A 324 -4.55 -14.42 -11.79
N LEU A 325 -4.11 -13.96 -10.62
CA LEU A 325 -4.13 -12.56 -10.23
C LEU A 325 -2.69 -12.06 -10.09
N LEU A 326 -2.30 -11.13 -10.95
CA LEU A 326 -0.93 -10.63 -11.07
C LEU A 326 -0.87 -9.18 -10.57
N ASP A 327 -0.17 -8.90 -9.49
CA ASP A 327 0.12 -7.51 -9.09
C ASP A 327 1.16 -6.86 -10.02
N TRP A 328 1.24 -5.53 -10.02
CA TRP A 328 2.04 -4.73 -10.96
C TRP A 328 3.54 -5.10 -11.05
N TRP A 329 4.11 -5.72 -10.02
CA TRP A 329 5.53 -6.14 -9.98
C TRP A 329 5.78 -7.51 -10.62
N HIS A 330 4.73 -8.27 -10.92
CA HIS A 330 4.83 -9.66 -11.38
C HIS A 330 5.51 -9.77 -12.77
N PRO A 331 6.39 -10.76 -13.02
CA PRO A 331 7.10 -10.91 -14.30
C PRO A 331 6.20 -10.97 -15.54
N GLN A 332 5.03 -11.63 -15.42
CA GLN A 332 4.04 -11.75 -16.51
C GLN A 332 3.08 -10.54 -16.60
N TYR A 333 3.13 -9.57 -15.67
CA TYR A 333 2.28 -8.38 -15.76
C TYR A 333 2.82 -7.44 -16.87
N PRO A 334 2.00 -6.98 -17.82
CA PRO A 334 2.45 -6.20 -18.97
C PRO A 334 2.87 -4.77 -18.57
N PHE A 335 3.92 -4.25 -19.19
CA PHE A 335 4.37 -2.87 -18.94
C PHE A 335 3.35 -1.86 -19.46
N SER A 336 3.03 -0.84 -18.66
CA SER A 336 2.36 0.35 -19.15
C SER A 336 3.20 1.04 -20.26
N PRO A 337 2.59 1.51 -21.35
CA PRO A 337 3.27 2.35 -22.34
C PRO A 337 3.59 3.75 -21.82
N LYS A 338 3.06 4.12 -20.63
CA LYS A 338 3.34 5.39 -19.92
C LYS A 338 4.42 5.28 -18.83
N ALA A 339 5.15 4.16 -18.81
CA ALA A 339 6.39 3.99 -18.04
C ALA A 339 7.60 4.12 -18.97
#